data_AF-F9PRT4-F1
#
_entry.id   AF-F9PRT4-F1
#
_cell.length_a   1.000
_cell.length_b   1.000
_cell.length_c   1.000
_cell.angle_alpha   90.00
_cell.angle_beta   90.00
_cell.angle_gamma   90.00
#
_symmetry.space_group_name_H-M   'P 1'
#
loop_
_entity.id
_entity.type
_entity.pdbx_description
1 polymer ?
#
loop_
_entity_poly.entity_id
_entity_poly.type
_entity_poly.pdbx_seq_one_letter_code
_entity_poly.pdbx_strand_id
1 'polypeptide(L)' 'MKCPNCGAETTRVLDSRNSNDKTYVKRRRVCETCNYKFTTYEKMPEFVIFVLKKMDQNKSFQEIRFLQE' A
#
# COMPACT_ATOMS: atom_id res chain seq x y z
N MET A 1 9.42 5.52 7.54
CA MET A 1 10.31 5.29 6.37
C MET A 1 11.70 5.73 6.78
N LYS A 2 12.70 4.86 6.59
CA LYS A 2 14.09 5.16 6.94
C LYS A 2 14.71 6.11 5.91
N CYS A 3 15.48 7.10 6.35
CA CYS A 3 16.21 8.00 5.47
C CYS A 3 17.25 7.20 4.67
N PRO A 4 17.25 7.25 3.32
CA PRO A 4 18.21 6.51 2.51
C PRO A 4 19.64 7.07 2.60
N ASN A 5 19.81 8.30 3.06
CA ASN A 5 21.12 8.95 3.18
C ASN A 5 21.81 8.66 4.53
N CYS A 6 21.10 8.83 5.65
CA CYS A 6 21.71 8.73 6.99
C CYS A 6 21.10 7.62 7.87
N GLY A 7 20.07 6.92 7.40
CA GLY A 7 19.44 5.83 8.14
C GLY A 7 18.51 6.24 9.30
N ALA A 8 18.24 7.53 9.53
CA ALA A 8 17.31 7.96 10.57
C ALA A 8 15.86 7.56 10.25
N GLU A 9 15.05 7.25 11.26
CA GLU A 9 13.63 6.89 11.08
C GLU A 9 12.70 8.10 11.00
N THR A 10 13.17 9.25 11.49
CA THR A 10 12.44 10.52 11.52
C THR A 10 12.47 11.21 10.17
N THR A 11 11.31 11.20 9.51
CA THR A 11 11.12 11.80 8.18
C THR A 11 9.76 12.48 8.10
N ARG A 12 9.72 13.68 7.53
CA ARG A 12 8.50 14.48 7.36
C ARG A 12 8.01 14.44 5.92
N VAL A 13 6.70 14.34 5.71
CA VAL A 13 6.08 14.44 4.38
C VAL A 13 5.94 15.92 4.00
N LEU A 14 6.40 16.28 2.79
CA LEU A 14 6.32 17.62 2.23
C LEU A 14 5.19 17.78 1.20
N ASP A 15 4.96 16.74 0.39
CA ASP A 15 3.96 16.73 -0.68
C ASP A 15 3.48 15.28 -0.87
N SER A 16 2.20 15.12 -1.23
CA SER A 16 1.57 13.81 -1.42
C SER A 16 0.65 13.87 -2.64
N ARG A 17 0.86 12.95 -3.58
CA ARG A 17 0.07 12.86 -4.83
C ARG A 17 -0.40 11.43 -5.04
N ASN A 18 -1.68 11.29 -5.36
CA ASN A 18 -2.25 10.01 -5.76
C ASN A 18 -1.91 9.72 -7.23
N SER A 19 -1.68 8.45 -7.56
CA SER A 19 -1.73 8.00 -8.96
C SER A 19 -3.14 8.16 -9.51
N ASN A 20 -3.28 8.43 -10.82
CA ASN A 20 -4.59 8.53 -11.48
C ASN A 20 -5.43 7.26 -11.27
N ASP A 21 -4.77 6.09 -11.34
CA ASP A 21 -5.42 4.79 -11.17
C ASP A 21 -5.60 4.40 -9.70
N LYS A 22 -5.29 5.31 -8.75
CA LYS A 22 -5.32 5.09 -7.29
C LYS A 22 -4.51 3.88 -6.80
N THR A 23 -3.62 3.32 -7.61
CA THR A 23 -2.82 2.14 -7.26
C THR A 23 -1.67 2.45 -6.30
N TYR A 24 -1.21 3.70 -6.24
CA TYR A 24 -0.17 4.12 -5.32
C TYR A 24 -0.26 5.61 -4.96
N VAL A 25 0.41 5.97 -3.87
CA VAL A 25 0.62 7.35 -3.42
C VAL A 25 2.11 7.67 -3.49
N LYS A 26 2.46 8.71 -4.25
CA LYS A 26 3.80 9.27 -4.31
C LYS A 26 3.94 10.35 -3.24
N ARG A 27 4.88 10.18 -2.31
CA ARG A 27 5.16 11.17 -1.24
C ARG A 27 6.57 11.71 -1.35
N ARG A 28 6.73 13.03 -1.36
CA ARG A 28 8.02 13.69 -1.20
C ARG A 28 8.28 13.88 0.29
N ARG A 29 9.41 13.38 0.78
CA ARG A 29 9.80 13.41 2.19
C ARG A 29 11.10 14.20 2.37
N VAL A 30 11.30 14.70 3.59
CA VAL A 30 12.59 15.24 4.06
C VAL A 30 12.98 14.55 5.36
N CYS A 31 14.26 14.20 5.50
CA CYS A 31 14.81 13.70 6.75
C CYS A 31 14.97 14.84 7.74
N GLU A 32 14.52 14.65 8.98
CA GLU A 32 14.62 15.68 10.02
C GLU A 32 16.02 15.74 10.65
N THR A 33 16.85 14.72 10.45
CA THR A 33 18.24 14.67 10.97
C THR A 33 19.25 15.26 10.01
N CYS A 34 19.18 14.94 8.70
CA CYS A 34 20.18 15.36 7.71
C CYS A 34 19.62 16.25 6.58
N ASN A 35 18.34 16.64 6.65
CA ASN A 35 17.64 17.44 5.63
C ASN A 35 17.63 16.85 4.20
N TYR A 36 17.99 15.58 4.03
CA TYR A 36 17.95 14.90 2.73
C TYR A 36 16.50 14.75 2.23
N LYS A 37 16.25 15.12 0.97
CA LYS A 37 14.93 15.06 0.33
C LYS A 37 14.86 13.83 -0.58
N PHE A 38 13.77 13.07 -0.47
CA PHE A 38 13.58 11.85 -1.27
C PHE A 38 12.11 11.58 -1.53
N THR A 39 11.81 10.64 -2.42
CA THR A 39 10.44 10.26 -2.78
C THR A 39 10.17 8.81 -2.40
N THR A 40 8.99 8.54 -1.86
CA THR A 40 8.50 7.19 -1.60
C THR A 40 7.24 6.91 -2.40
N TYR A 41 7.08 5.66 -2.83
CA TYR A 41 5.87 5.15 -3.47
C TYR A 41 5.22 4.16 -2.51
N GLU A 42 4.05 4.51 -2.00
CA GLU A 42 3.26 3.63 -1.13
C GLU A 42 2.16 3.02 -1.98
N LYS A 43 2.26 1.72 -2.30
CA LYS A 43 1.23 1.01 -3.07
C LYS A 43 0.01 0.75 -2.20
N MET A 44 -1.19 0.93 -2.75
CA MET A 44 -2.40 0.49 -2.08
C MET A 44 -2.45 -1.04 -2.10
N PRO A 45 -2.66 -1.71 -0.95
CA PRO A 45 -2.78 -3.15 -0.91
C PRO A 45 -4.03 -3.59 -1.68
N GLU A 46 -3.87 -4.55 -2.58
CA GLU A 46 -4.98 -5.25 -3.22
C GLU A 46 -5.46 -6.35 -2.28
N PHE A 47 -6.67 -6.22 -1.74
CA PHE A 47 -7.30 -7.27 -0.95
C PHE A 47 -8.15 -8.15 -1.85
N VAL A 48 -7.89 -9.45 -1.83
CA VAL A 48 -8.80 -10.44 -2.41
C VAL A 48 -9.68 -10.97 -1.29
N ILE A 49 -10.99 -10.76 -1.41
CA ILE A 49 -11.98 -11.33 -0.49
C ILE A 49 -12.40 -12.69 -1.03
N PHE A 50 -12.27 -13.74 -0.21
CA PHE A 50 -12.81 -15.06 -0.50
C PHE A 50 -14.12 -15.25 0.27
N VAL A 51 -15.19 -15.58 -0.45
CA VAL A 51 -16.47 -15.98 0.17
C VAL A 51 -16.58 -17.49 0.11
N LEU A 52 -16.46 -18.14 1.27
CA LEU A 52 -16.71 -19.58 1.39
C LEU A 52 -18.20 -19.79 1.63
N LYS A 53 -18.93 -20.19 0.59
CA LYS A 53 -20.32 -20.62 0.73
C LYS A 53 -20.36 -22.05 1.27
N LYS A 54 -20.87 -22.23 2.49
CA LYS A 54 -21.14 -23.56 3.03
C LYS A 54 -22.33 -24.16 2.28
N MET A 55 -22.12 -25.24 1.54
CA MET A 55 -23.21 -26.08 1.04
C MET A 55 -23.25 -27.36 1.86
N ASP A 56 -24.43 -27.69 2.36
CA ASP A 56 -24.63 -28.96 3.03
C ASP A 56 -24.58 -30.09 2.00
N GLN A 57 -23.76 -31.10 2.34
CA GLN A 57 -23.55 -32.37 1.66
C GLN A 57 -22.73 -32.32 0.36
N ASN A 58 -21.50 -32.87 0.47
CA ASN A 58 -20.45 -33.05 -0.54
C ASN A 58 -19.54 -31.84 -0.88
N LYS A 59 -18.40 -31.85 -0.19
CA LYS A 59 -17.20 -31.03 -0.26
C LYS A 59 -16.76 -30.64 -1.69
N SER A 60 -17.31 -29.54 -2.20
CA SER A 60 -16.65 -28.74 -3.23
C SER A 60 -16.73 -27.27 -2.83
N PHE A 61 -15.58 -26.61 -2.74
CA PHE A 61 -15.49 -25.17 -2.50
C PHE A 61 -15.29 -24.49 -3.86
N GLN A 62 -16.12 -23.48 -4.18
CA GLN A 62 -15.88 -22.62 -5.34
C GLN A 62 -15.24 -21.32 -4.88
N GLU A 63 -14.06 -21.00 -5.41
CA GLU A 63 -13.41 -19.72 -5.21
C GLU A 63 -14.14 -18.65 -6.02
N ILE A 64 -14.91 -17.80 -5.35
CA ILE A 64 -15.51 -16.62 -5.99
C ILE A 64 -14.62 -15.43 -5.65
N ARG A 65 -13.88 -14.94 -6.66
CA ARG A 65 -13.07 -13.73 -6.57
C ARG A 65 -13.97 -12.52 -6.81
N PHE A 66 -14.19 -11.72 -5.78
CA PHE A 66 -14.75 -10.38 -5.96
C PHE A 66 -13.60 -9.40 -6.15
N LEU A 67 -13.49 -8.83 -7.35
CA LEU A 67 -12.74 -7.61 -7.59
C LEU A 67 -13.70 -6.48 -7.23
N GLN A 68 -13.40 -5.67 -6.21
CA GLN A 68 -14.16 -4.43 -5.99
C GLN A 68 -13.77 -3.46 -7.12
N GLU A 69 -14.76 -3.02 -7.89
CA GLU A 69 -14.64 -2.03 -8.99
C GLU A 69 -14.25 -0.63 -8.49
#